data_AF-A0A849FNF0-F1
#
_entry.id   AF-A0A849FNF0-F1
#
_cell.length_a   1.000
_cell.length_b   1.000
_cell.length_c   1.000
_cell.angle_alpha   90.00
_cell.angle_beta   90.00
_cell.angle_gamma   90.00
#
_symmetry.space_group_name_H-M   'P 1'
#
loop_
_entity.id
_entity.type
_entity.pdbx_description
1 polymer ?
#
loop_
_entity_poly.entity_id
_entity_poly.type
_entity_poly.pdbx_seq_one_letter_code
_entity_poly.pdbx_strand_id
1 'polypeptide(L)'
;NMRASVKYILAALVLVALSCKGQTPEQKKMMKDMMEDMEKKGMEAQRQYDSIMNTPEMKKIAEQNKAFEAQAKIDRDKRAAERKENSEKPVSPKNDLEDYIISSGNAKKFDNWSFGEADIVMIGLTRYQNDPGNKKKIGTVKADGSFDIQLPAKIATYSTIKENRWLSCGYFGDKGNIDYSNTNTGVMNGYILIEIKDQLIGRLYLATAIELIDGWNPMQYHYHDIPGYILEWFYVTGETSAEGRCVKENRYGEGKDFDITTVYDVQLKPGWNLVKREFDGPRIFVDWGEGANNKHTYYKEEKISVVNELPGDAKWVFYDQTY
;
A
#
# COMPACT_ATOMS: atom_id res chain seq x y z
N ASN A 1 -20.49 30.18 1.54
CA ASN A 1 -21.01 29.29 0.48
C ASN A 1 -22.53 29.17 0.40
N MET A 2 -23.30 29.26 1.49
CA MET A 2 -24.77 29.15 1.46
C MET A 2 -25.48 30.22 0.58
N ARG A 3 -24.98 31.48 0.59
CA ARG A 3 -25.49 32.56 -0.27
C ARG A 3 -25.31 32.29 -1.77
N ALA A 4 -24.31 31.50 -2.16
CA ALA A 4 -24.13 31.10 -3.56
C ALA A 4 -25.12 29.99 -3.92
N SER A 5 -25.29 29.00 -3.04
CA SER A 5 -26.21 27.87 -3.24
C SER A 5 -27.68 28.30 -3.39
N VAL A 6 -28.15 29.29 -2.61
CA VAL A 6 -29.52 29.81 -2.72
C VAL A 6 -29.75 30.50 -4.08
N LYS A 7 -28.75 31.25 -4.59
CA LYS A 7 -28.84 31.91 -5.89
C LYS A 7 -28.92 30.92 -7.06
N TYR A 8 -28.21 29.79 -6.98
CA TYR A 8 -28.26 28.75 -8.02
C TYR A 8 -29.59 27.99 -8.05
N ILE A 9 -30.19 27.73 -6.89
CA ILE A 9 -31.51 27.07 -6.79
C ILE A 9 -32.62 27.97 -7.34
N LEU A 10 -32.59 29.27 -7.00
CA LEU A 10 -33.52 30.27 -7.57
C LEU A 10 -33.36 30.40 -9.09
N ALA A 11 -32.14 30.44 -9.61
CA ALA A 11 -31.89 30.51 -11.05
C ALA A 11 -32.38 29.25 -11.80
N ALA A 12 -32.22 28.06 -11.22
CA ALA A 12 -32.71 26.81 -11.80
C ALA A 12 -34.24 26.74 -11.84
N LEU A 13 -34.93 27.24 -10.80
CA LEU A 13 -36.39 27.29 -10.76
C LEU A 13 -36.98 28.30 -11.76
N VAL A 14 -36.30 29.43 -11.96
CA VAL A 14 -36.67 30.42 -13.00
C VAL A 14 -36.54 29.83 -14.42
N LEU A 15 -35.53 28.99 -14.66
CA LEU A 15 -35.35 28.29 -15.94
C LEU A 15 -36.46 27.27 -16.22
N VAL A 16 -36.93 26.54 -15.19
CA VAL A 16 -38.05 25.60 -15.32
C VAL A 16 -39.39 26.33 -15.55
N ALA A 17 -39.56 27.53 -15.00
CA ALA A 17 -40.76 28.33 -15.20
C ALA A 17 -40.88 28.90 -16.64
N LEU A 18 -39.76 29.12 -17.34
CA LEU A 18 -39.73 29.67 -18.70
C LEU A 18 -40.05 28.65 -19.81
N SER A 19 -40.04 27.34 -19.52
CA SER A 19 -40.29 26.29 -20.53
C SER A 19 -41.76 25.93 -20.76
N CYS A 20 -42.73 26.51 -20.03
CA CYS A 20 -44.15 26.14 -20.14
C CYS A 20 -44.98 27.19 -20.91
N LYS A 21 -44.99 27.12 -22.24
CA LYS A 21 -45.95 27.87 -23.08
C LYS A 21 -47.35 27.25 -22.97
N GLY A 22 -48.07 27.55 -21.89
CA GLY A 22 -49.45 27.09 -21.67
C GLY A 22 -50.07 27.40 -20.31
N GLN A 23 -49.45 28.24 -19.47
CA GLN A 23 -49.98 28.49 -18.13
C GLN A 23 -51.23 29.38 -18.14
N THR A 24 -52.28 28.94 -17.44
CA THR A 24 -53.49 29.74 -17.21
C THR A 24 -53.18 30.95 -16.32
N PRO A 25 -53.99 32.02 -16.34
CA PRO A 25 -53.81 33.18 -15.45
C PRO A 25 -53.75 32.79 -13.97
N GLU A 26 -54.48 31.76 -13.56
CA GLU A 26 -54.47 31.23 -12.19
C GLU A 26 -53.14 30.55 -11.84
N GLN A 27 -52.55 29.78 -12.76
CA GLN A 27 -51.23 29.17 -12.56
C GLN A 27 -50.12 30.21 -12.44
N LYS A 28 -50.21 31.31 -13.20
CA LYS A 28 -49.26 32.43 -13.10
C LYS A 28 -49.35 33.12 -11.74
N LYS A 29 -50.57 33.32 -11.23
CA LYS A 29 -50.79 33.92 -9.91
C LYS A 29 -50.24 33.01 -8.80
N MET A 30 -50.57 31.72 -8.83
CA MET A 30 -50.08 30.74 -7.85
C MET A 30 -48.54 30.67 -7.82
N MET A 31 -47.90 30.70 -9.00
CA MET A 31 -46.44 30.64 -9.09
C MET A 31 -45.78 31.93 -8.56
N LYS A 32 -46.39 33.09 -8.78
CA LYS A 32 -45.94 34.36 -8.21
C LYS A 32 -46.05 34.35 -6.67
N ASP A 33 -47.20 33.95 -6.14
CA ASP A 33 -47.43 33.88 -4.69
C ASP A 33 -46.46 32.88 -4.03
N MET A 34 -46.15 31.77 -4.70
CA MET A 34 -45.16 30.78 -4.22
C MET A 34 -43.73 31.34 -4.22
N MET A 35 -43.34 32.12 -5.23
CA MET A 35 -42.02 32.77 -5.25
C MET A 35 -41.90 33.82 -4.14
N GLU A 36 -42.92 34.64 -3.93
CA GLU A 36 -42.93 35.64 -2.86
C GLU A 36 -42.87 34.98 -1.46
N ASP A 37 -43.59 33.87 -1.23
CA ASP A 37 -43.52 33.10 0.02
C ASP A 37 -42.14 32.45 0.22
N MET A 38 -41.52 31.91 -0.84
CA MET A 38 -40.18 31.35 -0.78
C MET A 38 -39.12 32.41 -0.48
N GLU A 39 -39.20 33.59 -1.09
CA GLU A 39 -38.30 34.71 -0.80
C GLU A 39 -38.45 35.17 0.65
N LYS A 40 -39.68 35.28 1.15
CA LYS A 40 -39.96 35.64 2.54
C LYS A 40 -39.37 34.61 3.51
N LYS A 41 -39.63 33.32 3.29
CA LYS A 41 -39.06 32.22 4.11
C LYS A 41 -37.54 32.18 4.03
N GLY A 42 -36.97 32.46 2.85
CA GLY A 42 -35.51 32.57 2.67
C GLY A 42 -34.91 33.72 3.47
N MET A 43 -35.55 34.89 3.48
CA MET A 43 -35.13 36.04 4.29
C MET A 43 -35.25 35.77 5.79
N GLU A 44 -36.32 35.09 6.24
CA GLU A 44 -36.51 34.71 7.64
C GLU A 44 -35.44 33.70 8.10
N ALA A 45 -35.16 32.68 7.29
CA ALA A 45 -34.09 31.72 7.56
C ALA A 45 -32.71 32.38 7.61
N GLN A 46 -32.43 33.33 6.71
CA GLN A 46 -31.18 34.09 6.73
C GLN A 46 -31.06 34.94 7.99
N ARG A 47 -32.15 35.59 8.45
CA ARG A 47 -32.16 36.37 9.70
C ARG A 47 -31.94 35.48 10.93
N GLN A 48 -32.56 34.30 10.97
CA GLN A 48 -32.34 33.32 12.04
C GLN A 48 -30.87 32.83 12.05
N TYR A 49 -30.32 32.51 10.89
CA TYR A 49 -28.91 32.15 10.75
C TYR A 49 -27.99 33.27 11.22
N ASP A 50 -28.22 34.51 10.78
CA ASP A 50 -27.42 35.66 11.18
C ASP A 50 -27.56 35.95 12.69
N SER A 51 -28.73 35.68 13.27
CA SER A 51 -28.96 35.79 14.73
C SER A 51 -28.18 34.73 15.52
N ILE A 52 -28.13 33.49 15.03
CA ILE A 52 -27.35 32.39 15.62
C ILE A 52 -25.85 32.69 15.52
N MET A 53 -25.37 33.12 14.35
CA MET A 53 -23.94 33.42 14.15
C MET A 53 -23.46 34.64 14.94
N ASN A 54 -24.38 35.52 15.37
CA ASN A 54 -24.05 36.69 16.17
C ASN A 54 -24.16 36.49 17.68
N THR A 55 -24.50 35.29 18.16
CA THR A 55 -24.49 35.01 19.60
C THR A 55 -23.06 35.10 20.16
N PRO A 56 -22.88 35.45 21.44
CA PRO A 56 -21.56 35.50 22.08
C PRO A 56 -20.79 34.18 21.97
N GLU A 57 -21.49 33.05 22.05
CA GLU A 57 -20.92 31.71 21.94
C GLU A 57 -20.36 31.43 20.54
N MET A 58 -21.12 31.76 19.49
CA MET A 58 -20.67 31.57 18.11
C MET A 58 -19.53 32.51 17.73
N LYS A 59 -19.52 33.74 18.27
CA LYS A 59 -18.38 34.66 18.12
C LYS A 59 -17.12 34.09 18.77
N LYS A 60 -17.24 33.51 19.98
CA LYS A 60 -16.13 32.86 20.68
C LYS A 60 -15.58 31.66 19.89
N ILE A 61 -16.44 30.83 19.31
CA ILE A 61 -16.04 29.72 18.45
C ILE A 61 -15.32 30.23 17.19
N ALA A 62 -15.82 31.31 16.57
CA ALA A 62 -15.19 31.91 15.39
C ALA A 62 -13.79 32.47 15.70
N GLU A 63 -13.61 33.07 16.87
CA GLU A 63 -12.29 33.54 17.35
C GLU A 63 -11.33 32.38 17.64
N GLN A 64 -11.81 31.31 18.28
CA GLN A 64 -11.02 30.09 18.51
C GLN A 64 -10.58 29.43 17.19
N ASN A 65 -11.45 29.37 16.20
CA ASN A 65 -11.11 28.84 14.88
C ASN A 65 -10.05 29.68 14.17
N LYS A 66 -10.13 31.02 14.24
CA LYS A 66 -9.09 31.91 13.70
C LYS A 66 -7.74 31.69 14.38
N ALA A 67 -7.73 31.52 15.71
CA ALA A 67 -6.50 31.22 16.45
C ALA A 67 -5.91 29.86 16.04
N PHE A 68 -6.75 28.85 15.87
CA PHE A 68 -6.34 27.52 15.41
C PHE A 68 -5.76 27.57 13.98
N GLU A 69 -6.41 28.27 13.05
CA GLU A 69 -5.91 28.45 11.69
C GLU A 69 -4.57 29.20 11.65
N ALA A 70 -4.40 30.23 12.48
CA ALA A 70 -3.13 30.95 12.61
C ALA A 70 -2.00 30.03 13.13
N GLN A 71 -2.28 29.22 14.15
CA GLN A 71 -1.31 28.26 14.67
C GLN A 71 -0.96 27.19 13.64
N ALA A 72 -1.95 26.63 12.95
CA ALA A 72 -1.75 25.64 11.89
C ALA A 72 -0.96 26.19 10.69
N LYS A 73 -1.01 27.52 10.46
CA LYS A 73 -0.16 28.19 9.46
C LYS A 73 1.29 28.30 9.95
N ILE A 74 1.49 28.74 11.20
CA ILE A 74 2.83 28.82 11.82
C ILE A 74 3.51 27.45 11.81
N ASP A 75 2.79 26.38 12.16
CA ASP A 75 3.34 25.02 12.18
C ASP A 75 3.69 24.53 10.77
N ARG A 76 2.89 24.89 9.75
CA ARG A 76 3.20 24.58 8.34
C ARG A 76 4.44 25.33 7.86
N ASP A 77 4.55 26.60 8.17
CA ASP A 77 5.67 27.45 7.77
C ASP A 77 6.97 26.97 8.46
N LYS A 78 6.89 26.57 9.74
CA LYS A 78 8.00 25.96 10.48
C LYS A 78 8.45 24.65 9.83
N ARG A 79 7.53 23.73 9.51
CA ARG A 79 7.86 22.47 8.83
C ARG A 79 8.44 22.69 7.43
N ALA A 80 7.97 23.72 6.71
CA ALA A 80 8.52 24.10 5.40
C ALA A 80 9.95 24.66 5.52
N ALA A 81 10.24 25.45 6.57
CA ALA A 81 11.58 25.94 6.85
C ALA A 81 12.54 24.79 7.25
N GLU A 82 12.11 23.89 8.15
CA GLU A 82 12.88 22.69 8.53
C GLU A 82 13.16 21.77 7.33
N ARG A 83 12.22 21.66 6.39
CA ARG A 83 12.44 20.91 5.13
C ARG A 83 13.44 21.57 4.20
N LYS A 84 13.43 22.91 4.09
CA LYS A 84 14.43 23.64 3.28
C LYS A 84 15.83 23.49 3.88
N GLU A 85 15.95 23.65 5.19
CA GLU A 85 17.23 23.51 5.92
C GLU A 85 17.80 22.08 5.82
N ASN A 86 16.95 21.05 5.85
CA ASN A 86 17.38 19.67 5.65
C ASN A 86 17.63 19.29 4.18
N SER A 87 17.04 20.00 3.21
CA SER A 87 17.27 19.75 1.77
C SER A 87 18.59 20.33 1.24
N GLU A 88 19.23 21.23 2.01
CA GLU A 88 20.50 21.86 1.62
C GLU A 88 21.75 21.12 2.14
N LYS A 89 21.57 20.11 3.01
CA LYS A 89 22.67 19.20 3.33
C LYS A 89 22.86 18.24 2.14
N PRO A 90 24.04 18.18 1.50
CA PRO A 90 24.32 17.14 0.53
C PRO A 90 24.21 15.80 1.24
N VAL A 91 23.10 15.10 1.03
CA VAL A 91 23.02 13.68 1.31
C VAL A 91 24.00 13.05 0.34
N SER A 92 25.18 12.68 0.84
CA SER A 92 26.03 11.72 0.15
C SER A 92 25.12 10.56 -0.24
N PRO A 93 25.13 10.07 -1.49
CA PRO A 93 24.36 8.89 -1.85
C PRO A 93 24.76 7.79 -0.87
N LYS A 94 23.87 7.45 0.07
CA LYS A 94 24.05 6.26 0.89
C LYS A 94 23.94 5.12 -0.11
N ASN A 95 24.88 4.19 -0.12
CA ASN A 95 24.71 3.00 -0.93
C ASN A 95 23.56 2.23 -0.27
N ASP A 96 22.38 2.25 -0.91
CA ASP A 96 21.12 1.74 -0.34
C ASP A 96 21.20 0.24 0.04
N LEU A 97 22.24 -0.46 -0.41
CA LEU A 97 22.49 -1.86 -0.13
C LEU A 97 23.32 -2.13 1.14
N GLU A 98 23.84 -1.11 1.81
CA GLU A 98 24.65 -1.28 3.04
C GLU A 98 23.85 -1.87 4.21
N ASP A 99 22.53 -1.69 4.20
CA ASP A 99 21.63 -2.20 5.24
C ASP A 99 21.28 -3.70 5.02
N TYR A 100 21.97 -4.40 4.10
CA TYR A 100 21.71 -5.82 3.78
C TYR A 100 22.91 -6.74 4.06
N ILE A 101 22.62 -7.94 4.57
CA ILE A 101 23.59 -9.04 4.72
C ILE A 101 23.06 -10.26 3.95
N ILE A 102 23.89 -10.84 3.09
CA ILE A 102 23.53 -12.01 2.27
C ILE A 102 24.42 -13.22 2.59
N SER A 103 23.83 -14.41 2.62
CA SER A 103 24.57 -15.66 2.82
C SER A 103 25.33 -16.09 1.55
N SER A 104 26.35 -16.91 1.75
CA SER A 104 27.01 -17.63 0.66
C SER A 104 26.15 -18.82 0.21
N GLY A 105 25.37 -18.64 -0.86
CA GLY A 105 24.41 -19.65 -1.33
C GLY A 105 23.31 -19.91 -0.31
N ASN A 106 22.82 -21.15 -0.25
CA ASN A 106 21.72 -21.57 0.63
C ASN A 106 22.14 -21.87 2.09
N ALA A 107 23.41 -21.61 2.43
CA ALA A 107 23.91 -21.84 3.77
C ALA A 107 23.13 -20.98 4.78
N LYS A 108 22.65 -21.61 5.86
CA LYS A 108 21.98 -20.91 6.97
C LYS A 108 23.00 -20.22 7.88
N LYS A 109 23.78 -19.31 7.29
CA LYS A 109 24.84 -18.54 7.95
C LYS A 109 25.08 -17.21 7.25
N PHE A 110 25.24 -16.16 8.05
CA PHE A 110 25.69 -14.85 7.63
C PHE A 110 27.15 -14.62 8.09
N ASP A 111 28.08 -14.48 7.14
CA ASP A 111 29.51 -14.37 7.47
C ASP A 111 29.87 -13.05 8.17
N ASN A 112 29.11 -11.98 7.92
CA ASN A 112 29.32 -10.64 8.48
C ASN A 112 28.31 -10.29 9.59
N TRP A 113 27.78 -11.29 10.29
CA TRP A 113 26.82 -11.06 11.37
C TRP A 113 27.47 -10.44 12.61
N SER A 114 26.94 -9.31 13.07
CA SER A 114 27.50 -8.55 14.20
C SER A 114 26.50 -8.19 15.32
N PHE A 115 25.26 -8.68 15.25
CA PHE A 115 24.20 -8.29 16.19
C PHE A 115 24.15 -9.17 17.45
N GLY A 116 25.00 -10.19 17.57
CA GLY A 116 24.97 -11.16 18.68
C GLY A 116 23.87 -12.22 18.51
N GLU A 117 23.33 -12.76 19.59
CA GLU A 117 22.21 -13.70 19.48
C GLU A 117 20.89 -12.95 19.22
N ALA A 118 20.10 -13.42 18.26
CA ALA A 118 18.82 -12.83 17.90
C ALA A 118 17.75 -13.90 17.64
N ASP A 119 16.50 -13.59 17.94
CA ASP A 119 15.38 -14.49 17.72
C ASP A 119 14.81 -14.35 16.31
N ILE A 120 14.52 -15.49 15.68
CA ILE A 120 13.82 -15.54 14.40
C ILE A 120 12.35 -15.78 14.71
N VAL A 121 11.50 -14.85 14.31
CA VAL A 121 10.06 -14.91 14.55
C VAL A 121 9.30 -14.85 13.23
N MET A 122 8.15 -15.51 13.19
CA MET A 122 7.23 -15.50 12.05
C MET A 122 5.92 -14.80 12.42
N ILE A 123 5.43 -13.96 11.52
CA ILE A 123 4.12 -13.30 11.62
C ILE A 123 3.33 -13.49 10.31
N GLY A 124 2.00 -13.58 10.39
CA GLY A 124 1.17 -13.80 9.20
C GLY A 124 0.72 -12.56 8.45
N LEU A 125 0.74 -11.38 9.08
CA LEU A 125 0.39 -10.10 8.45
C LEU A 125 1.14 -8.96 9.14
N THR A 126 1.73 -8.07 8.35
CA THR A 126 2.53 -6.93 8.84
C THR A 126 1.75 -5.92 9.68
N ARG A 127 0.42 -5.86 9.56
CA ARG A 127 -0.43 -4.93 10.33
C ARG A 127 -0.68 -5.36 11.78
N TYR A 128 -0.28 -6.58 12.15
CA TYR A 128 -0.53 -7.15 13.47
C TYR A 128 0.77 -7.49 14.21
N GLN A 129 1.83 -6.68 14.02
CA GLN A 129 3.09 -6.81 14.78
C GLN A 129 2.88 -6.87 16.30
N ASN A 130 1.78 -6.28 16.78
CA ASN A 130 1.43 -6.22 18.20
C ASN A 130 0.41 -7.28 18.66
N ASP A 131 0.06 -8.28 17.85
CA ASP A 131 -0.79 -9.39 18.30
C ASP A 131 0.09 -10.58 18.73
N PRO A 132 0.25 -10.81 20.06
CA PRO A 132 1.11 -11.88 20.58
C PRO A 132 0.66 -13.27 20.16
N GLY A 133 -0.62 -13.44 19.76
CA GLY A 133 -1.13 -14.73 19.28
C GLY A 133 -0.51 -15.16 17.95
N ASN A 134 -0.09 -14.17 17.14
CA ASN A 134 0.28 -14.34 15.73
C ASN A 134 1.79 -14.30 15.50
N LYS A 135 2.58 -13.88 16.50
CA LYS A 135 4.03 -13.98 16.51
C LYS A 135 4.45 -15.34 17.03
N LYS A 136 5.22 -16.10 16.23
CA LYS A 136 5.79 -17.40 16.63
C LYS A 136 7.30 -17.36 16.51
N LYS A 137 8.01 -17.64 17.59
CA LYS A 137 9.46 -17.92 17.51
C LYS A 137 9.66 -19.22 16.75
N ILE A 138 10.44 -19.14 15.67
CA ILE A 138 10.73 -20.25 14.75
C ILE A 138 12.21 -20.57 14.67
N GLY A 139 13.08 -19.82 15.35
CA GLY A 139 14.51 -20.06 15.36
C GLY A 139 15.29 -19.02 16.13
N THR A 140 16.60 -19.10 16.03
CA THR A 140 17.55 -18.15 16.62
C THR A 140 18.76 -18.06 15.68
N VAL A 141 19.24 -16.83 15.46
CA VAL A 141 20.56 -16.55 14.89
C VAL A 141 21.56 -16.52 16.04
N LYS A 142 22.60 -17.34 15.95
CA LYS A 142 23.67 -17.40 16.95
C LYS A 142 24.63 -16.22 16.77
N ALA A 143 25.47 -15.99 17.78
CA ALA A 143 26.49 -14.94 17.73
C ALA A 143 27.47 -15.08 16.55
N ASP A 144 27.66 -16.28 15.99
CA ASP A 144 28.51 -16.54 14.81
C ASP A 144 27.77 -16.39 13.46
N GLY A 145 26.52 -15.92 13.48
CA GLY A 145 25.66 -15.72 12.31
C GLY A 145 25.02 -17.00 11.78
N SER A 146 25.29 -18.17 12.35
CA SER A 146 24.60 -19.40 11.97
C SER A 146 23.18 -19.44 12.54
N PHE A 147 22.26 -20.05 11.81
CA PHE A 147 20.86 -20.16 12.24
C PHE A 147 20.18 -21.41 11.73
N ASP A 148 19.00 -21.69 12.29
CA ASP A 148 18.08 -22.68 11.77
C ASP A 148 16.64 -22.19 11.96
N ILE A 149 15.73 -22.73 11.16
CA ILE A 149 14.31 -22.37 11.16
C ILE A 149 13.46 -23.64 11.26
N GLN A 150 12.58 -23.64 12.26
CA GLN A 150 11.61 -24.68 12.53
C GLN A 150 10.21 -24.08 12.44
N LEU A 151 9.55 -24.33 11.31
CA LEU A 151 8.19 -23.86 11.09
C LEU A 151 7.21 -24.61 12.00
N PRO A 152 6.23 -23.94 12.62
CA PRO A 152 5.26 -24.60 13.49
C PRO A 152 4.36 -25.51 12.66
N ALA A 153 3.97 -26.67 13.20
CA ALA A 153 3.12 -27.62 12.48
C ALA A 153 1.75 -27.04 12.05
N LYS A 154 1.23 -26.07 12.81
CA LYS A 154 -0.02 -25.36 12.53
C LYS A 154 0.11 -23.89 12.88
N ILE A 155 -0.60 -23.06 12.13
CA ILE A 155 -0.72 -21.62 12.40
C ILE A 155 -2.11 -21.13 11.97
N ALA A 156 -2.57 -20.06 12.60
CA ALA A 156 -3.84 -19.43 12.25
C ALA A 156 -3.76 -18.79 10.86
N THR A 157 -4.85 -18.88 10.11
CA THR A 157 -5.03 -18.26 8.78
C THR A 157 -6.06 -17.15 8.86
N TYR A 158 -5.82 -16.05 8.15
CA TYR A 158 -6.64 -14.83 8.25
C TYR A 158 -7.35 -14.46 6.94
N SER A 159 -7.05 -15.16 5.86
CA SER A 159 -7.68 -14.99 4.55
C SER A 159 -7.95 -16.35 3.94
N THR A 160 -8.98 -16.46 3.11
CA THR A 160 -9.07 -17.59 2.18
C THR A 160 -8.09 -17.42 1.01
N ILE A 161 -7.85 -18.47 0.21
CA ILE A 161 -6.98 -18.36 -0.98
C ILE A 161 -7.45 -17.28 -1.94
N LYS A 162 -8.77 -17.16 -2.14
CA LYS A 162 -9.38 -16.16 -3.04
C LYS A 162 -9.22 -14.73 -2.52
N GLU A 163 -9.18 -14.56 -1.19
CA GLU A 163 -9.02 -13.25 -0.54
C GLU A 163 -7.55 -12.90 -0.29
N ASN A 164 -6.64 -13.85 -0.51
CA ASN A 164 -5.22 -13.64 -0.27
C ASN A 164 -4.66 -12.69 -1.32
N ARG A 165 -4.11 -11.56 -0.87
CA ARG A 165 -3.62 -10.49 -1.75
C ARG A 165 -2.46 -10.92 -2.65
N TRP A 166 -1.72 -11.94 -2.24
CA TRP A 166 -0.57 -12.46 -2.99
C TRP A 166 -0.99 -13.43 -4.10
N LEU A 167 -2.18 -14.02 -3.98
CA LEU A 167 -2.74 -15.04 -4.86
C LEU A 167 -4.03 -14.58 -5.55
N SER A 168 -4.24 -13.28 -5.73
CA SER A 168 -5.43 -12.70 -6.36
C SER A 168 -5.10 -11.61 -7.39
N CYS A 169 -5.91 -11.48 -8.45
CA CYS A 169 -5.91 -10.28 -9.29
C CYS A 169 -6.61 -9.13 -8.53
N GLY A 170 -6.06 -7.91 -8.56
CA GLY A 170 -6.78 -6.72 -8.10
C GLY A 170 -6.15 -5.96 -6.93
N TYR A 171 -4.89 -6.24 -6.61
CA TYR A 171 -4.17 -5.40 -5.65
C TYR A 171 -3.91 -3.99 -6.21
N PHE A 172 -3.88 -3.81 -7.55
CA PHE A 172 -3.69 -2.51 -8.21
C PHE A 172 -4.56 -2.25 -9.45
N GLY A 173 -5.76 -2.85 -9.53
CA GLY A 173 -6.62 -2.70 -10.70
C GLY A 173 -6.22 -3.60 -11.88
N ASP A 174 -5.46 -4.66 -11.59
CA ASP A 174 -5.03 -5.65 -12.57
C ASP A 174 -6.26 -6.34 -13.20
N LYS A 175 -6.21 -6.53 -14.51
CA LYS A 175 -7.25 -7.24 -15.28
C LYS A 175 -6.86 -8.69 -15.43
N GLY A 176 -7.81 -9.61 -15.30
CA GLY A 176 -7.53 -11.02 -15.48
C GLY A 176 -8.47 -11.90 -14.66
N ASN A 177 -8.23 -13.20 -14.73
CA ASN A 177 -8.93 -14.19 -13.93
C ASN A 177 -7.92 -15.19 -13.38
N ILE A 178 -8.20 -15.62 -12.15
CA ILE A 178 -7.54 -16.75 -11.50
C ILE A 178 -8.64 -17.76 -11.16
N ASP A 179 -8.44 -18.98 -11.62
CA ASP A 179 -9.26 -20.13 -11.27
C ASP A 179 -8.69 -20.77 -10.01
N TYR A 180 -9.57 -21.08 -9.06
CA TYR A 180 -9.17 -21.67 -7.78
C TYR A 180 -9.84 -23.03 -7.59
N SER A 181 -9.07 -24.07 -7.25
CA SER A 181 -9.64 -25.29 -6.68
C SER A 181 -9.75 -25.10 -5.16
N ASN A 182 -10.96 -25.15 -4.60
CA ASN A 182 -11.26 -24.90 -3.17
C ASN A 182 -11.00 -23.46 -2.65
N THR A 183 -11.89 -22.53 -3.01
CA THR A 183 -11.79 -21.09 -2.68
C THR A 183 -11.80 -20.76 -1.19
N ASN A 184 -12.27 -21.66 -0.32
CA ASN A 184 -12.44 -21.42 1.11
C ASN A 184 -11.25 -21.91 1.94
N THR A 185 -10.22 -22.47 1.31
CA THR A 185 -8.99 -22.87 2.00
C THR A 185 -8.37 -21.66 2.67
N GLY A 186 -8.12 -21.77 3.98
CA GLY A 186 -7.42 -20.76 4.76
C GLY A 186 -5.96 -20.69 4.34
N VAL A 187 -5.46 -19.48 4.14
CA VAL A 187 -4.08 -19.18 3.71
C VAL A 187 -3.46 -18.16 4.67
N MET A 188 -2.18 -18.35 4.96
CA MET A 188 -1.33 -17.38 5.64
C MET A 188 0.01 -17.29 4.92
N ASN A 189 0.43 -16.07 4.57
CA ASN A 189 1.77 -15.79 4.05
C ASN A 189 2.70 -15.37 5.21
N GLY A 190 3.77 -16.15 5.43
CA GLY A 190 4.65 -15.96 6.58
C GLY A 190 5.74 -14.93 6.30
N TYR A 191 5.75 -13.83 7.05
CA TYR A 191 6.89 -12.92 7.12
C TYR A 191 7.83 -13.38 8.23
N ILE A 192 9.13 -13.42 7.93
CA ILE A 192 10.16 -13.77 8.90
C ILE A 192 10.88 -12.49 9.34
N LEU A 193 10.87 -12.25 10.64
CA LEU A 193 11.50 -11.11 11.29
C LEU A 193 12.63 -11.59 12.21
N ILE A 194 13.57 -10.69 12.48
CA ILE A 194 14.64 -10.90 13.45
C ILE A 194 14.49 -9.90 14.58
N GLU A 195 14.53 -10.38 15.82
CA GLU A 195 14.33 -9.58 17.02
C GLU A 195 15.46 -9.76 18.05
N ILE A 196 15.83 -8.70 18.76
CA ILE A 196 16.67 -8.76 19.96
C ILE A 196 15.87 -8.19 21.11
N LYS A 197 15.67 -8.98 22.18
CA LYS A 197 14.90 -8.55 23.36
C LYS A 197 13.52 -7.97 22.97
N ASP A 198 12.80 -8.68 22.11
CA ASP A 198 11.49 -8.28 21.54
C ASP A 198 11.49 -6.99 20.70
N GLN A 199 12.67 -6.44 20.35
CA GLN A 199 12.78 -5.32 19.42
C GLN A 199 13.12 -5.84 18.02
N LEU A 200 12.31 -5.47 17.03
CA LEU A 200 12.58 -5.73 15.62
C LEU A 200 13.89 -5.08 15.22
N ILE A 201 14.86 -5.88 14.77
CA ILE A 201 16.11 -5.38 14.20
C ILE A 201 16.17 -5.56 12.68
N GLY A 202 15.30 -6.40 12.11
CA GLY A 202 15.27 -6.57 10.67
C GLY A 202 14.39 -7.71 10.17
N ARG A 203 14.52 -8.01 8.88
CA ARG A 203 13.70 -9.01 8.19
C ARG A 203 14.58 -10.03 7.48
N LEU A 204 14.10 -11.26 7.42
CA LEU A 204 14.79 -12.37 6.76
C LEU A 204 14.02 -12.79 5.52
N TYR A 205 14.73 -12.86 4.40
CA TYR A 205 14.20 -13.22 3.09
C TYR A 205 15.00 -14.38 2.49
N LEU A 206 14.39 -15.02 1.49
CA LEU A 206 15.05 -15.95 0.58
C LEU A 206 14.94 -15.40 -0.84
N ALA A 207 16.08 -15.14 -1.48
CA ALA A 207 16.13 -14.63 -2.85
C ALA A 207 17.45 -15.00 -3.54
N THR A 208 17.53 -14.80 -4.85
CA THR A 208 18.79 -14.99 -5.59
C THR A 208 19.78 -13.83 -5.43
N ALA A 209 19.29 -12.64 -5.04
CA ALA A 209 20.04 -11.38 -4.99
C ALA A 209 19.44 -10.38 -3.98
N ILE A 210 20.24 -9.44 -3.48
CA ILE A 210 19.80 -8.40 -2.53
C ILE A 210 18.86 -7.42 -3.22
N GLU A 211 19.18 -7.07 -4.46
CA GLU A 211 18.49 -6.05 -5.26
C GLU A 211 17.03 -6.43 -5.54
N LEU A 212 16.71 -7.73 -5.54
CA LEU A 212 15.32 -8.19 -5.59
C LEU A 212 14.52 -7.84 -4.33
N ILE A 213 15.16 -7.88 -3.16
CA ILE A 213 14.53 -7.54 -1.87
C ILE A 213 14.40 -6.03 -1.73
N ASP A 214 15.44 -5.29 -2.12
CA ASP A 214 15.42 -3.83 -2.08
C ASP A 214 14.33 -3.26 -2.98
N GLY A 215 14.24 -3.74 -4.22
CA GLY A 215 13.17 -3.32 -5.13
C GLY A 215 11.78 -3.81 -4.74
N TRP A 216 11.67 -4.75 -3.79
CA TRP A 216 10.39 -5.22 -3.25
C TRP A 216 9.75 -4.26 -2.25
N ASN A 217 10.49 -3.28 -1.74
CA ASN A 217 9.92 -2.31 -0.81
C ASN A 217 9.05 -1.29 -1.58
N PRO A 218 7.71 -1.27 -1.40
CA PRO A 218 6.82 -0.37 -2.13
C PRO A 218 7.05 1.12 -1.83
N MET A 219 7.89 1.44 -0.83
CA MET A 219 8.30 2.79 -0.50
C MET A 219 9.63 3.21 -1.14
N GLN A 220 10.42 2.25 -1.62
CA GLN A 220 11.67 2.51 -2.34
C GLN A 220 11.37 2.40 -3.84
N TYR A 221 11.60 3.49 -4.58
CA TYR A 221 11.39 3.56 -6.02
C TYR A 221 12.51 2.84 -6.80
N HIS A 222 13.09 1.79 -6.23
CA HIS A 222 14.12 0.98 -6.87
C HIS A 222 13.41 -0.22 -7.48
N TYR A 223 13.57 -0.37 -8.78
CA TYR A 223 12.71 -1.26 -9.53
C TYR A 223 13.35 -2.66 -9.64
N HIS A 224 12.50 -3.63 -9.96
CA HIS A 224 12.79 -5.07 -10.07
C HIS A 224 13.58 -5.40 -11.34
N ASP A 225 14.80 -4.88 -11.39
CA ASP A 225 15.54 -4.69 -12.64
C ASP A 225 16.47 -5.85 -12.97
N ILE A 226 16.39 -6.90 -12.17
CA ILE A 226 17.28 -8.06 -12.30
C ILE A 226 16.46 -9.33 -12.39
N PRO A 227 16.84 -10.26 -13.28
CA PRO A 227 16.22 -11.57 -13.31
C PRO A 227 16.55 -12.33 -12.02
N GLY A 228 15.62 -13.17 -11.58
CA GLY A 228 15.79 -13.99 -10.40
C GLY A 228 14.47 -14.25 -9.71
N TYR A 229 14.51 -14.63 -8.42
CA TYR A 229 13.29 -14.93 -7.69
C TYR A 229 13.39 -14.64 -6.20
N ILE A 230 12.22 -14.50 -5.58
CA ILE A 230 12.01 -14.46 -4.13
C ILE A 230 11.22 -15.72 -3.75
N LEU A 231 11.52 -16.30 -2.58
CA LEU A 231 10.79 -17.41 -2.00
C LEU A 231 10.08 -16.98 -0.72
N GLU A 232 8.82 -17.35 -0.60
CA GLU A 232 7.97 -17.01 0.53
C GLU A 232 7.27 -18.27 1.08
N TRP A 233 7.09 -18.33 2.39
CA TRP A 233 6.40 -19.44 3.04
C TRP A 233 4.89 -19.19 3.08
N PHE A 234 4.12 -20.13 2.57
CA PHE A 234 2.67 -20.12 2.63
C PHE A 234 2.17 -21.32 3.43
N TYR A 235 1.42 -21.06 4.49
CA TYR A 235 0.67 -22.10 5.19
C TYR A 235 -0.76 -22.16 4.67
N VAL A 236 -1.23 -23.36 4.33
CA VAL A 236 -2.62 -23.58 3.93
C VAL A 236 -3.30 -24.67 4.77
N THR A 237 -4.59 -24.50 5.06
CA THR A 237 -5.35 -25.45 5.89
C THR A 237 -5.83 -26.70 5.12
N GLY A 238 -5.82 -26.65 3.79
CA GLY A 238 -6.30 -27.70 2.90
C GLY A 238 -5.62 -27.64 1.54
N GLU A 239 -5.82 -28.67 0.73
CA GLU A 239 -5.34 -28.69 -0.66
C GLU A 239 -6.12 -27.69 -1.52
N THR A 240 -5.40 -26.93 -2.34
CA THR A 240 -5.97 -25.87 -3.18
C THR A 240 -5.00 -25.46 -4.29
N SER A 241 -5.51 -24.79 -5.32
CA SER A 241 -4.69 -24.20 -6.38
C SER A 241 -5.16 -22.79 -6.74
N ALA A 242 -4.25 -22.03 -7.36
CA ALA A 242 -4.53 -20.77 -8.01
C ALA A 242 -3.83 -20.78 -9.37
N GLU A 243 -4.61 -20.79 -10.45
CA GLU A 243 -4.12 -20.87 -11.82
C GLU A 243 -4.72 -19.75 -12.64
N GLY A 244 -3.90 -19.00 -13.37
CA GLY A 244 -4.43 -17.93 -14.21
C GLY A 244 -3.44 -16.85 -14.52
N ARG A 245 -3.96 -15.72 -14.99
CA ARG A 245 -3.15 -14.61 -15.48
C ARG A 245 -3.79 -13.29 -15.10
N CYS A 246 -3.01 -12.42 -14.49
CA CYS A 246 -3.36 -11.02 -14.26
C CYS A 246 -2.45 -10.12 -15.10
N VAL A 247 -2.99 -9.01 -15.57
CA VAL A 247 -2.29 -8.00 -16.37
C VAL A 247 -2.51 -6.63 -15.74
N LYS A 248 -1.42 -6.01 -15.33
CA LYS A 248 -1.40 -4.62 -14.86
C LYS A 248 -1.03 -3.72 -16.02
N GLU A 249 -1.98 -2.91 -16.47
CA GLU A 249 -1.73 -1.88 -17.47
C GLU A 249 -1.10 -0.66 -16.81
N ASN A 250 0.14 -0.34 -17.17
CA ASN A 250 0.80 0.89 -16.71
C ASN A 250 0.72 1.93 -17.82
N ARG A 251 0.02 3.03 -17.53
CA ARG A 251 -0.24 4.11 -18.49
C ARG A 251 0.59 5.33 -18.11
N TYR A 252 1.65 5.58 -18.85
CA TYR A 252 2.55 6.72 -18.64
C TYR A 252 2.38 7.82 -19.71
N GLY A 253 1.60 7.55 -20.78
CA GLY A 253 1.40 8.49 -21.89
C GLY A 253 2.54 8.45 -22.92
N GLU A 254 2.37 9.16 -24.04
CA GLU A 254 3.40 9.31 -25.10
C GLU A 254 3.97 7.99 -25.67
N GLY A 255 3.18 6.93 -25.71
CA GLY A 255 3.61 5.62 -26.23
C GLY A 255 4.51 4.82 -25.27
N LYS A 256 4.59 5.23 -24.01
CA LYS A 256 5.37 4.56 -22.93
C LYS A 256 4.50 3.62 -22.07
N ASP A 257 3.33 3.27 -22.56
CA ASP A 257 2.45 2.33 -21.88
C ASP A 257 3.02 0.92 -21.99
N PHE A 258 2.96 0.18 -20.89
CA PHE A 258 3.38 -1.21 -20.88
C PHE A 258 2.54 -2.03 -19.91
N ASP A 259 2.46 -3.32 -20.22
CA ASP A 259 1.75 -4.28 -19.41
C ASP A 259 2.77 -5.09 -18.60
N ILE A 260 2.50 -5.22 -17.30
CA ILE A 260 3.14 -6.22 -16.45
C ILE A 260 2.19 -7.41 -16.34
N THR A 261 2.70 -8.60 -16.62
CA THR A 261 1.92 -9.84 -16.51
C THR A 261 2.33 -10.60 -15.26
N THR A 262 1.37 -11.04 -14.47
CA THR A 262 1.58 -12.05 -13.42
C THR A 262 0.91 -13.35 -13.84
N VAL A 263 1.67 -14.44 -13.89
CA VAL A 263 1.20 -15.79 -14.22
C VAL A 263 1.19 -16.63 -12.95
N TYR A 264 0.02 -17.19 -12.63
CA TYR A 264 -0.19 -18.05 -11.48
C TYR A 264 -0.24 -19.51 -11.93
N ASP A 265 0.63 -20.33 -11.34
CA ASP A 265 0.73 -21.78 -11.51
C ASP A 265 1.02 -22.41 -10.13
N VAL A 266 0.05 -22.26 -9.22
CA VAL A 266 0.23 -22.51 -7.79
C VAL A 266 -0.59 -23.72 -7.37
N GLN A 267 0.06 -24.76 -6.88
CA GLN A 267 -0.56 -25.97 -6.32
C GLN A 267 -0.10 -26.16 -4.87
N LEU A 268 -0.98 -25.87 -3.91
CA LEU A 268 -0.67 -25.84 -2.49
C LEU A 268 -1.20 -27.10 -1.80
N LYS A 269 -0.33 -27.75 -1.04
CA LYS A 269 -0.67 -28.91 -0.19
C LYS A 269 -0.96 -28.44 1.25
N PRO A 270 -1.81 -29.15 2.01
CA PRO A 270 -2.02 -28.83 3.42
C PRO A 270 -0.70 -28.70 4.19
N GLY A 271 -0.54 -27.62 4.96
CA GLY A 271 0.69 -27.29 5.67
C GLY A 271 1.53 -26.21 4.97
N TRP A 272 2.84 -26.25 5.17
CA TRP A 272 3.79 -25.27 4.64
C TRP A 272 4.19 -25.58 3.20
N ASN A 273 4.15 -24.56 2.36
CA ASN A 273 4.56 -24.58 0.96
C ASN A 273 5.56 -23.45 0.74
N LEU A 274 6.56 -23.69 -0.10
CA LEU A 274 7.50 -22.67 -0.52
C LEU A 274 7.05 -22.14 -1.87
N VAL A 275 6.57 -20.89 -1.89
CA VAL A 275 6.07 -20.23 -3.09
C VAL A 275 7.21 -19.41 -3.70
N LYS A 276 7.48 -19.64 -4.98
CA LYS A 276 8.46 -18.94 -5.78
C LYS A 276 7.78 -17.85 -6.59
N ARG A 277 8.35 -16.66 -6.51
CA ARG A 277 7.99 -15.47 -7.30
C ARG A 277 9.19 -15.11 -8.17
N GLU A 278 9.11 -15.41 -9.46
CA GLU A 278 10.21 -15.32 -10.41
C GLU A 278 9.99 -14.17 -11.40
N PHE A 279 11.03 -13.40 -11.67
CA PHE A 279 11.01 -12.22 -12.53
C PHE A 279 11.84 -12.47 -13.79
N ASP A 280 11.27 -12.15 -14.95
CA ASP A 280 11.90 -12.39 -16.27
C ASP A 280 13.02 -11.39 -16.64
N GLY A 281 13.28 -10.42 -15.76
CA GLY A 281 14.34 -9.42 -15.91
C GLY A 281 13.85 -8.10 -16.55
N PRO A 282 14.74 -7.11 -16.66
CA PRO A 282 14.33 -5.73 -16.91
C PRO A 282 13.92 -5.46 -18.37
N ARG A 283 12.84 -4.72 -18.54
CA ARG A 283 12.66 -3.75 -19.63
C ARG A 283 13.10 -2.38 -19.15
N ILE A 284 14.04 -1.79 -19.89
CA ILE A 284 14.52 -0.43 -19.64
C ILE A 284 13.50 0.56 -20.22
N PHE A 285 12.96 1.42 -19.38
CA PHE A 285 12.23 2.60 -19.77
C PHE A 285 13.04 3.85 -19.37
N VAL A 286 13.28 4.72 -20.35
CA VAL A 286 13.97 5.99 -20.09
C VAL A 286 12.90 7.03 -19.83
N ASP A 287 12.83 7.53 -18.60
CA ASP A 287 12.03 8.72 -18.32
C ASP A 287 12.76 9.97 -18.80
N TRP A 288 12.01 10.93 -19.32
CA TRP A 288 12.51 12.25 -19.68
C TRP A 288 11.72 13.30 -18.90
N GLY A 289 12.11 13.47 -17.64
CA GLY A 289 11.97 14.72 -16.89
C GLY A 289 13.33 15.42 -16.82
N GLU A 290 13.36 16.76 -16.74
CA GLU A 290 14.58 17.58 -16.77
C GLU A 290 15.69 17.05 -15.82
N GLY A 291 16.64 16.30 -16.40
CA GLY A 291 17.69 15.58 -15.70
C GLY A 291 17.86 14.17 -16.28
N ALA A 292 18.62 14.05 -17.36
CA ALA A 292 18.74 12.87 -18.24
C ALA A 292 19.35 11.57 -17.63
N ASN A 293 19.14 11.27 -16.35
CA ASN A 293 19.76 10.13 -15.66
C ASN A 293 18.79 9.15 -14.97
N ASN A 294 17.47 9.40 -14.97
CA ASN A 294 16.50 8.49 -14.33
C ASN A 294 16.00 7.44 -15.31
N LYS A 295 16.74 6.33 -15.45
CA LYS A 295 16.24 5.11 -16.08
C LYS A 295 15.37 4.37 -15.06
N HIS A 296 14.14 4.06 -15.43
CA HIS A 296 13.27 3.18 -14.67
C HIS A 296 13.18 1.85 -15.39
N THR A 297 13.45 0.77 -14.70
CA THR A 297 13.42 -0.58 -15.26
C THR A 297 12.22 -1.31 -14.68
N TYR A 298 11.60 -2.22 -15.42
CA TYR A 298 10.45 -2.99 -14.93
C TYR A 298 10.55 -4.39 -15.49
N TYR A 299 10.19 -5.41 -14.71
CA TYR A 299 9.96 -6.74 -15.30
C TYR A 299 8.73 -6.71 -16.21
N LYS A 300 8.72 -7.60 -17.20
CA LYS A 300 7.56 -7.77 -18.08
C LYS A 300 6.63 -8.84 -17.53
N GLU A 301 7.20 -9.90 -16.99
CA GLU A 301 6.48 -11.04 -16.47
C GLU A 301 7.02 -11.48 -15.11
N GLU A 302 6.08 -11.75 -14.22
CA GLU A 302 6.32 -12.41 -12.96
C GLU A 302 5.57 -13.74 -12.95
N LYS A 303 6.27 -14.83 -12.61
CA LYS A 303 5.68 -16.15 -12.45
C LYS A 303 5.60 -16.53 -10.97
N ILE A 304 4.43 -16.95 -10.53
CA ILE A 304 4.17 -17.41 -9.18
C ILE A 304 3.88 -18.91 -9.23
N SER A 305 4.72 -19.71 -8.56
CA SER A 305 4.60 -21.17 -8.53
C SER A 305 5.02 -21.76 -7.18
N VAL A 306 4.85 -23.06 -6.98
CA VAL A 306 5.33 -23.76 -5.78
C VAL A 306 6.62 -24.52 -6.11
N VAL A 307 7.58 -24.50 -5.19
CA VAL A 307 8.80 -25.33 -5.26
C VAL A 307 8.79 -26.37 -4.14
N ASN A 308 9.25 -27.58 -4.45
CA ASN A 308 9.25 -28.70 -3.49
C ASN A 308 10.47 -28.68 -2.56
N GLU A 309 11.54 -28.02 -2.99
CA GLU A 309 12.80 -27.92 -2.25
C GLU A 309 13.41 -26.53 -2.44
N LEU A 310 14.27 -26.14 -1.51
CA LEU A 310 15.01 -24.88 -1.60
C LEU A 310 16.01 -24.98 -2.77
N PRO A 311 15.90 -24.13 -3.82
CA PRO A 311 16.85 -24.16 -4.92
C PRO A 311 18.28 -23.84 -4.44
N GLY A 312 19.28 -24.44 -5.08
CA GLY A 312 20.68 -24.33 -4.66
C GLY A 312 21.28 -22.93 -4.78
N ASP A 313 20.72 -22.10 -5.66
CA ASP A 313 21.09 -20.70 -5.89
C ASP A 313 20.31 -19.71 -5.01
N ALA A 314 19.34 -20.19 -4.21
CA ALA A 314 18.66 -19.35 -3.22
C ALA A 314 19.63 -18.95 -2.11
N LYS A 315 19.57 -17.68 -1.70
CA LYS A 315 20.38 -17.11 -0.62
C LYS A 315 19.46 -16.53 0.44
N TRP A 316 19.92 -16.58 1.68
CA TRP A 316 19.30 -15.86 2.77
C TRP A 316 19.74 -14.40 2.73
N VAL A 317 18.79 -13.50 2.84
CA VAL A 317 19.03 -12.05 2.86
C VAL A 317 18.43 -11.48 4.14
N PHE A 318 19.28 -10.91 4.98
CA PHE A 318 18.87 -10.13 6.13
C PHE A 318 18.86 -8.64 5.75
N TYR A 319 17.74 -7.97 5.97
CA TYR A 319 17.61 -6.53 5.84
C TYR A 319 17.58 -5.91 7.24
N ASP A 320 18.61 -5.16 7.58
CA ASP A 320 18.76 -4.38 8.81
C ASP A 320 17.79 -3.19 8.80
N GLN A 321 17.01 -3.07 9.88
CA GLN A 321 16.06 -1.97 10.08
C GLN A 321 16.34 -1.21 11.38
N THR A 322 17.54 -1.32 11.93
CA THR A 322 17.98 -0.57 13.11
C THR A 322 18.23 0.90 12.73
N TYR A 323 17.26 1.77 13.01
CA TYR A 323 17.38 3.22 12.85
C TYR A 323 17.17 3.97 14.16
#